data_AF-A0A355FAE1-F1
#
_entry.id   AF-A0A355FAE1-F1
#
_cell.length_a   1.000
_cell.length_b   1.000
_cell.length_c   1.000
_cell.angle_alpha   90.00
_cell.angle_beta   90.00
_cell.angle_gamma   90.00
#
_symmetry.space_group_name_H-M   'P 1'
#
loop_
_entity.id
_entity.type
_entity.pdbx_description
1 polymer ?
#
loop_
_entity_poly.entity_id
_entity_poly.type
_entity_poly.pdbx_seq_one_letter_code
_entity_poly.pdbx_strand_id
1 'polypeptide(L)'
;AHPFTHELVDFVPAGSLVAVEVHLEAVDLAELGALLISAGYGPGAGILRFGGFKPAGLGKVELCETRTQLRQGAATRSWKRPAPVELDLEPALKAAHQTLIDADALLELHTVTTLRRP
;
A
#
# COMPACT_ATOMS: atom_id res chain seq x y z
N ALA A 1 28.84 -23.88 24.36
CA ALA A 1 27.48 -23.65 23.83
C ALA A 1 26.99 -22.33 24.39
N HIS A 2 26.85 -21.30 23.56
CA HIS A 2 26.23 -20.06 24.00
C HIS A 2 24.72 -20.30 24.12
N PRO A 3 24.09 -19.97 25.26
CA PRO A 3 22.65 -20.05 25.38
C PRO A 3 22.06 -19.04 24.39
N PHE A 4 21.16 -19.51 23.53
CA PHE A 4 20.35 -18.64 22.69
C PHE A 4 19.62 -17.67 23.62
N THR A 5 20.03 -16.41 23.62
CA THR A 5 19.20 -15.31 24.09
C THR A 5 17.91 -15.42 23.29
N HIS A 6 16.81 -15.76 23.95
CA HIS A 6 15.48 -15.53 23.39
C HIS A 6 15.39 -14.02 23.18
N GLU A 7 15.74 -13.54 21.99
CA GLU A 7 15.28 -12.22 21.56
C GLU A 7 13.76 -12.27 21.70
N LEU A 8 13.24 -11.45 22.61
CA LEU A 8 11.83 -11.09 22.62
C LEU A 8 11.57 -10.43 21.27
N VAL A 9 11.13 -11.23 20.30
CA VAL A 9 10.60 -10.70 19.06
C VAL A 9 9.25 -10.12 19.43
N ASP A 10 9.25 -8.84 19.79
CA ASP A 10 8.03 -8.09 20.03
C ASP A 10 7.19 -8.15 18.75
N PHE A 11 6.02 -8.77 18.85
CA PHE A 11 5.06 -8.86 17.77
C PHE A 11 4.03 -7.75 17.92
N VAL A 12 3.65 -7.14 16.80
CA VAL A 12 2.51 -6.22 16.76
C VAL A 12 1.23 -7.05 16.94
N PRO A 13 0.35 -6.73 17.92
CA PRO A 13 -0.90 -7.45 18.12
C PRO A 13 -1.77 -7.44 16.86
N ALA A 14 -2.44 -8.56 16.57
CA ALA A 14 -3.40 -8.64 15.48
C ALA A 14 -4.52 -7.60 15.66
N GLY A 15 -4.93 -6.95 14.56
CA GLY A 15 -5.92 -5.87 14.58
C GLY A 15 -5.37 -4.50 14.96
N SER A 16 -4.06 -4.36 15.21
CA SER A 16 -3.43 -3.05 15.37
C SER A 16 -3.52 -2.24 14.08
N LEU A 17 -3.77 -0.94 14.22
CA LEU A 17 -3.76 0.00 13.11
C LEU A 17 -2.41 0.68 13.00
N VAL A 18 -1.88 0.76 11.78
CA VAL A 18 -0.63 1.46 11.46
C VAL A 18 -0.92 2.51 10.39
N ALA A 19 -0.58 3.76 10.68
CA ALA A 19 -0.64 4.83 9.69
C ALA A 19 0.71 4.90 8.94
N VAL A 20 0.65 4.88 7.60
CA VAL A 20 1.82 5.02 6.73
C VAL A 20 1.62 6.24 5.84
N GLU A 21 2.56 7.18 5.89
CA GLU A 21 2.58 8.33 5.00
C GLU A 21 3.63 8.10 3.90
N VAL A 22 3.22 8.27 2.63
CA VAL A 22 4.09 8.11 1.47
C VAL A 22 4.10 9.42 0.68
N HIS A 23 5.30 9.94 0.43
CA HIS A 23 5.50 11.11 -0.42
C HIS A 23 5.94 10.66 -1.81
N LEU A 24 5.24 11.16 -2.83
CA LEU A 24 5.43 10.82 -4.22
C LEU A 24 5.83 12.08 -4.99
N GLU A 25 6.91 11.99 -5.77
CA GLU A 25 7.39 13.08 -6.62
C GLU A 25 7.43 12.63 -8.08
N ALA A 26 6.95 13.49 -8.99
CA ALA A 26 6.97 13.27 -10.43
C ALA A 26 6.30 11.97 -10.91
N VAL A 27 5.23 11.56 -10.23
CA VAL A 27 4.47 10.33 -10.53
C VAL A 27 3.26 10.66 -11.39
N ASP A 28 2.99 9.85 -12.41
CA ASP A 28 1.79 10.01 -13.23
C ASP A 28 0.54 9.32 -12.61
N LEU A 29 -0.62 9.51 -13.26
CA LEU A 29 -1.88 8.94 -12.77
C LEU A 29 -1.92 7.41 -12.82
N ALA A 30 -1.28 6.79 -13.81
CA ALA A 30 -1.27 5.34 -13.94
C ALA A 30 -0.34 4.71 -12.88
N GLU A 31 0.82 5.31 -12.64
CA GLU A 31 1.76 4.91 -11.60
C GLU A 31 1.15 5.05 -10.21
N LEU A 32 0.43 6.14 -9.94
CA LEU A 32 -0.35 6.31 -8.70
C LEU A 32 -1.38 5.19 -8.53
N GLY A 33 -2.15 4.88 -9.59
CA GLY A 33 -3.14 3.80 -9.55
C GLY A 33 -2.49 2.43 -9.32
N ALA A 34 -1.35 2.16 -9.95
CA ALA A 34 -0.60 0.92 -9.77
C ALA A 34 -0.07 0.77 -8.34
N LEU A 35 0.41 1.86 -7.72
CA LEU A 35 0.81 1.88 -6.32
C LEU A 35 -0.37 1.56 -5.40
N LEU A 36 -1.53 2.20 -5.62
CA LEU A 36 -2.73 1.97 -4.82
C LEU A 36 -3.20 0.51 -4.91
N ILE A 37 -3.27 -0.05 -6.12
CA ILE A 37 -3.62 -1.46 -6.33
C ILE A 37 -2.61 -2.37 -5.62
N SER A 38 -1.30 -2.08 -5.74
CA SER A 38 -0.25 -2.85 -5.07
C SER A 38 -0.32 -2.76 -3.54
N ALA A 39 -0.83 -1.64 -3.01
CA ALA A 39 -1.09 -1.43 -1.59
C ALA A 39 -2.40 -2.06 -1.09
N GLY A 40 -3.15 -2.74 -1.97
CA GLY A 40 -4.39 -3.41 -1.59
C GLY A 40 -5.64 -2.53 -1.68
N TYR A 41 -5.63 -1.47 -2.50
CA TYR A 41 -6.79 -0.63 -2.73
C TYR A 41 -7.64 -1.13 -3.91
N GLY A 42 -8.96 -1.25 -3.70
CA GLY A 42 -9.95 -1.58 -4.73
C GLY A 42 -10.77 -2.85 -4.46
N PRO A 43 -11.83 -3.09 -5.25
CA PRO A 43 -12.68 -4.27 -5.09
C PRO A 43 -11.91 -5.55 -5.42
N GLY A 44 -11.78 -6.46 -4.44
CA GLY A 44 -11.01 -7.70 -4.58
C GLY A 44 -9.52 -7.57 -4.21
N ALA A 45 -9.07 -6.35 -3.90
CA ALA A 45 -7.80 -6.14 -3.25
C ALA A 45 -7.91 -6.65 -1.80
N GLY A 46 -6.97 -7.50 -1.41
CA GLY A 46 -7.10 -8.40 -0.27
C GLY A 46 -6.01 -8.17 0.77
N ILE A 47 -5.99 -9.09 1.73
CA ILE A 47 -4.99 -9.11 2.81
C ILE A 47 -3.59 -9.25 2.21
N LEU A 48 -2.79 -8.20 2.25
CA LEU A 48 -1.38 -8.26 1.90
C LEU A 48 -0.60 -8.99 3.00
N ARG A 49 0.42 -9.74 2.61
CA ARG A 49 1.31 -10.43 3.55
C ARG A 49 2.66 -9.72 3.59
N PHE A 50 2.99 -9.11 4.73
CA PHE A 50 4.24 -8.39 4.94
C PHE A 50 5.05 -8.96 6.11
N GLY A 51 6.38 -8.94 5.96
CA GLY A 51 7.31 -9.29 7.02
C GLY A 51 7.04 -10.67 7.63
N GLY A 52 7.21 -10.78 8.95
CA GLY A 52 7.02 -12.04 9.68
C GLY A 52 8.29 -12.88 9.76
N PHE A 53 8.36 -13.69 10.81
CA PHE A 53 9.46 -14.61 11.03
C PHE A 53 9.05 -15.98 10.48
N LYS A 54 9.90 -16.61 9.65
CA LYS A 54 9.59 -17.85 8.89
C LYS A 54 8.78 -18.93 9.67
N PRO A 55 9.04 -19.23 10.95
CA PRO A 55 8.23 -20.21 11.70
C PRO A 55 6.87 -19.71 12.19
N ALA A 56 6.62 -18.40 12.29
CA ALA A 56 5.36 -17.80 12.75
C ALA A 56 4.40 -17.40 11.61
N GLY A 57 4.87 -17.46 10.35
CA GLY A 57 4.13 -17.00 9.18
C GLY A 57 4.34 -15.51 8.89
N LEU A 58 3.78 -15.05 7.77
CA LEU A 58 3.82 -13.64 7.36
C LEU A 58 2.68 -12.86 8.05
N GLY A 59 2.94 -11.60 8.42
CA GLY A 59 1.93 -10.72 8.96
C GLY A 59 0.86 -10.40 7.91
N LYS A 60 -0.41 -10.56 8.27
CA LYS A 60 -1.57 -10.25 7.44
C LYS A 60 -1.95 -8.79 7.66
N VAL A 61 -2.02 -7.99 6.60
CA VAL A 61 -2.33 -6.56 6.64
C VAL A 61 -3.47 -6.28 5.67
N GLU A 62 -4.40 -5.45 6.10
CA GLU A 62 -5.49 -4.95 5.28
C GLU A 62 -5.40 -3.43 5.20
N LEU A 63 -5.61 -2.88 4.00
CA LEU A 63 -5.70 -1.43 3.83
C LEU A 63 -7.11 -0.98 4.24
N CYS A 64 -7.23 -0.42 5.44
CA CYS A 64 -8.53 0.00 5.98
C CYS A 64 -8.99 1.38 5.45
N GLU A 65 -8.04 2.32 5.28
CA GLU A 65 -8.31 3.69 4.86
C GLU A 65 -7.15 4.20 4.01
N THR A 66 -7.46 5.02 3.02
CA THR A 66 -6.44 5.75 2.26
C THR A 66 -6.91 7.17 2.00
N ARG A 67 -5.96 8.10 2.04
CA ARG A 67 -6.18 9.50 1.70
C ARG A 67 -5.03 10.00 0.86
N THR A 68 -5.33 10.47 -0.35
CA THR A 68 -4.31 11.00 -1.26
C THR A 68 -4.55 12.48 -1.47
N GLN A 69 -3.48 13.27 -1.35
CA GLN A 69 -3.53 14.71 -1.52
C GLN A 69 -2.46 15.16 -2.52
N LEU A 70 -2.87 15.97 -3.50
CA LEU A 70 -1.93 16.67 -4.36
C LEU A 70 -1.51 17.97 -3.71
N ARG A 71 -0.21 18.11 -3.48
CA ARG A 71 0.41 19.36 -3.04
C ARG A 71 1.05 20.02 -4.25
N GLN A 72 0.57 21.19 -4.63
CA GLN A 72 1.25 21.97 -5.68
C GLN A 72 2.61 22.45 -5.17
N GLY A 73 3.60 22.41 -6.06
CA GLY A 73 4.91 23.01 -5.81
C GLY A 73 4.78 24.51 -5.48
N ALA A 74 5.79 25.07 -4.82
CA ALA A 74 5.79 26.50 -4.53
C ALA A 74 5.72 27.30 -5.84
N ALA A 75 4.59 27.96 -6.09
CA ALA A 75 4.45 28.86 -7.23
C ALA A 75 5.34 30.10 -6.98
N THR A 76 6.22 30.42 -7.93
CA THR A 76 7.19 31.53 -7.84
C THR A 76 6.58 32.92 -7.63
N ARG A 77 5.24 33.04 -7.68
CA ARG A 77 4.49 34.29 -7.53
C ARG A 77 3.72 34.42 -6.22
N SER A 78 3.75 33.42 -5.34
CA SER A 78 3.04 33.44 -4.05
C SER A 78 3.87 32.81 -2.94
N TRP A 79 4.08 33.55 -1.85
CA TRP A 79 4.69 33.03 -0.61
C TRP A 79 3.76 32.08 0.16
N LYS A 80 2.46 32.04 -0.19
CA LYS A 80 1.51 31.08 0.35
C LYS A 80 1.43 29.85 -0.56
N ARG A 81 1.72 28.67 0.01
CA ARG A 81 1.47 27.40 -0.66
C ARG A 81 -0.03 27.17 -0.78
N PRO A 82 -0.54 26.73 -1.94
CA PRO A 82 -1.92 26.30 -2.07
C PRO A 82 -2.25 25.20 -1.06
N ALA A 83 -3.49 25.17 -0.59
CA ALA A 83 -3.95 24.07 0.25
C ALA A 83 -3.87 22.74 -0.54
N PRO A 84 -3.55 21.62 0.13
CA PRO A 84 -3.60 20.31 -0.50
C PRO A 84 -5.00 20.04 -1.04
N VAL A 85 -5.07 19.46 -2.24
CA VAL A 85 -6.33 19.06 -2.87
C VAL A 85 -6.47 17.55 -2.73
N GLU A 86 -7.58 17.10 -2.16
CA GLU A 86 -7.90 15.68 -2.09
C GLU A 86 -8.18 15.15 -3.51
N LEU A 87 -7.56 14.02 -3.85
CA LEU A 87 -7.68 13.45 -5.18
C LEU A 87 -8.80 12.42 -5.24
N ASP A 88 -9.60 12.49 -6.30
CA ASP A 88 -10.41 11.36 -6.74
C ASP A 88 -9.48 10.27 -7.30
N LEU A 89 -9.62 9.05 -6.78
CA LEU A 89 -8.74 7.92 -7.08
C LEU A 89 -9.25 7.07 -8.24
N GLU A 90 -10.54 7.16 -8.60
CA GLU A 90 -11.11 6.35 -9.67
C GLU A 90 -10.37 6.52 -11.02
N PRO A 91 -10.00 7.75 -11.45
CA PRO A 91 -9.27 7.93 -12.70
C PRO A 91 -7.88 7.28 -12.68
N ALA A 92 -7.18 7.31 -11.54
CA ALA A 92 -5.87 6.72 -11.39
C ALA A 92 -5.93 5.18 -11.48
N LEU A 93 -6.91 4.57 -10.80
CA LEU A 93 -7.13 3.12 -10.89
C LEU A 93 -7.46 2.68 -12.31
N LYS A 94 -8.34 3.42 -12.99
CA LYS A 94 -8.71 3.14 -14.37
C LYS A 94 -7.50 3.22 -15.30
N ALA A 95 -6.66 4.25 -15.14
CA ALA A 95 -5.44 4.41 -15.94
C ALA A 95 -4.45 3.25 -15.72
N ALA A 96 -4.26 2.83 -14.46
CA ALA A 96 -3.37 1.72 -14.12
C ALA A 96 -3.79 0.39 -14.76
N HIS A 97 -5.07 0.03 -14.68
CA HIS A 97 -5.60 -1.19 -15.30
C HIS A 97 -5.47 -1.22 -16.83
N GLN A 98 -5.39 -0.06 -17.48
CA GLN A 98 -5.27 0.02 -18.92
C GLN A 98 -3.83 -0.07 -19.42
N THR A 99 -2.84 0.17 -18.56
CA THR A 99 -1.46 0.45 -19.00
C THR A 99 -0.38 -0.32 -18.25
N LEU A 100 -0.49 -0.45 -16.93
CA LEU A 100 0.59 -0.93 -16.06
C LEU A 100 0.25 -2.22 -15.31
N ILE A 101 -1.04 -2.49 -15.12
CA ILE A 101 -1.53 -3.61 -14.32
C ILE A 101 -2.19 -4.64 -15.22
N ASP A 102 -1.60 -5.82 -15.29
CA ASP A 102 -2.30 -7.03 -15.72
C ASP A 102 -3.21 -7.50 -14.58
N ALA A 103 -4.50 -7.21 -14.69
CA ALA A 103 -5.49 -7.53 -13.66
C ALA A 103 -5.61 -9.03 -13.38
N ASP A 104 -5.39 -9.87 -14.40
CA ASP A 104 -5.48 -11.33 -14.26
C ASP A 104 -4.28 -11.87 -13.49
N ALA A 105 -3.08 -11.40 -13.83
CA ALA A 105 -1.86 -11.74 -13.09
C ALA A 105 -1.91 -11.25 -11.63
N LEU A 106 -2.48 -10.06 -11.40
CA LEU A 106 -2.58 -9.49 -10.06
C LEU A 106 -3.61 -10.22 -9.19
N LEU A 107 -4.74 -10.65 -9.78
CA LEU A 107 -5.73 -11.50 -9.14
C LEU A 107 -5.18 -12.90 -8.81
N GLU A 108 -4.39 -13.50 -9.70
CA GLU A 108 -3.70 -14.77 -9.45
C GLU A 108 -2.73 -14.62 -8.28
N LEU A 109 -1.90 -13.56 -8.29
CA LEU A 109 -0.92 -13.30 -7.25
C LEU A 109 -1.61 -13.05 -5.90
N HIS A 110 -2.72 -12.30 -5.89
CA HIS A 110 -3.57 -12.14 -4.71
C HIS A 110 -4.14 -13.47 -4.23
N THR A 111 -4.71 -14.29 -5.11
CA THR A 111 -5.29 -15.59 -4.74
C THR A 111 -4.26 -16.52 -4.11
N VAL A 112 -3.03 -16.53 -4.65
CA VAL A 112 -1.92 -17.34 -4.13
C VAL A 112 -1.44 -16.84 -2.77
N THR A 113 -1.35 -15.52 -2.59
CA THR A 113 -0.85 -14.93 -1.33
C THR A 113 -1.91 -14.85 -0.24
N THR A 114 -3.20 -14.67 -0.57
CA THR A 114 -4.29 -14.53 0.43
C THR A 114 -4.97 -15.86 0.78
N LEU A 115 -5.41 -16.63 -0.23
CA LEU A 115 -6.35 -17.74 -0.06
C LEU A 115 -5.71 -19.12 0.09
N ARG A 116 -4.52 -19.36 -0.50
CA ARG A 116 -3.99 -20.73 -0.67
C ARG A 116 -3.00 -21.23 0.39
N ARG A 117 -2.85 -20.57 1.54
CA ARG A 117 -2.14 -21.18 2.69
C ARG A 117 -2.87 -20.91 4.00
N PRO A 118 -3.20 -21.98 4.77
CA PRO A 118 -3.76 -21.84 6.12
C PRO A 118 -2.86 -20.97 7.00
#